data_AF-A0A847Z3W4-F1
#
_entry.id   AF-A0A847Z3W4-F1
#
_cell.length_a   1.000
_cell.length_b   1.000
_cell.length_c   1.000
_cell.angle_alpha   90.00
_cell.angle_beta   90.00
_cell.angle_gamma   90.00
#
_symmetry.space_group_name_H-M   'P 1'
#
loop_
_entity.id
_entity.type
_entity.pdbx_description
1 polymer ?
#
loop_
_entity_poly.entity_id
_entity_poly.type
_entity_poly.pdbx_seq_one_letter_code
_entity_poly.pdbx_strand_id
1 'polypeptide(L)'
;MIKYIVIINLLFACKSFGLDTMCGPNAIKGICVYYGVNKEMNQIIIDTKYDNISGTSIYDIYSTLKKYKFKIDAVRLEKKEDICDFEDPNIVLYEDHFAILYGCDIETIIIQNYPDEPININKKTFFNSWNGETLIINNDKKNNIIRNSNKFPKLKKDTNIIDFGIVKAGKVYEKTIQLNNIGSDTLFVDIRGLCGCIKAVVKKNVISPGNNIKIPIKYTAPYEIKKDTKKILLRTNDPKNLFTYITIKAEIR
;
A
#
# COMPACT_ATOMS: atom_id res chain seq x y z
N MET A 1 9.59 -15.03 -23.49
CA MET A 1 10.62 -14.17 -22.87
C MET A 1 10.02 -12.78 -22.80
N ILE A 2 9.70 -12.27 -21.60
CA ILE A 2 9.20 -10.89 -21.42
C ILE A 2 10.27 -9.95 -21.98
N LYS A 3 9.89 -9.14 -22.97
CA LYS A 3 10.78 -8.16 -23.58
C LYS A 3 10.50 -6.80 -22.96
N TYR A 4 11.52 -6.19 -22.41
CA TYR A 4 11.48 -4.86 -21.86
C TYR A 4 12.79 -4.16 -22.14
N ILE A 5 12.70 -2.85 -22.31
CA ILE A 5 13.88 -2.01 -22.46
C ILE A 5 14.25 -1.52 -21.07
N VAL A 6 15.45 -1.87 -20.62
CA VAL A 6 16.03 -1.31 -19.41
C VAL A 6 16.43 0.13 -19.72
N ILE A 7 15.71 1.08 -19.11
CA ILE A 7 15.91 2.51 -19.34
C ILE A 7 17.01 3.00 -18.39
N ILE A 8 18.25 2.56 -18.56
CA ILE A 8 19.40 3.12 -17.79
C ILE A 8 19.87 4.45 -18.40
N ASN A 9 19.84 4.58 -19.74
CA ASN A 9 20.39 5.75 -20.46
C ASN A 9 19.33 6.78 -20.90
N LEU A 10 18.05 6.55 -20.62
CA LEU A 10 16.92 7.41 -21.04
C LEU A 10 16.18 8.05 -19.85
N LEU A 11 16.75 8.02 -18.64
CA LEU A 11 16.17 8.61 -17.42
C LEU A 11 16.12 10.15 -17.43
N PHE A 12 16.15 10.77 -18.61
CA PHE A 12 16.00 12.21 -18.75
C PHE A 12 14.52 12.61 -18.56
N ALA A 13 14.27 13.17 -17.37
CA ALA A 13 13.30 14.24 -17.15
C ALA A 13 11.80 13.92 -17.23
N CYS A 14 11.36 12.67 -17.03
CA CYS A 14 9.95 12.47 -16.72
C CYS A 14 9.69 12.86 -15.26
N LYS A 15 9.23 14.10 -15.10
CA LYS A 15 8.75 14.67 -13.85
C LYS A 15 7.23 14.54 -13.82
N SER A 16 6.65 14.30 -12.64
CA SER A 16 5.21 14.40 -12.49
C SER A 16 4.77 15.84 -12.70
N PHE A 17 4.07 16.12 -13.80
CA PHE A 17 3.42 17.41 -14.02
C PHE A 17 1.93 17.22 -13.72
N GLY A 18 1.49 17.66 -12.53
CA GLY A 18 0.11 17.45 -12.11
C GLY A 18 -0.24 18.11 -10.77
N LEU A 19 -1.52 18.02 -10.39
CA LEU A 19 -2.10 18.63 -9.17
C LEU A 19 -1.46 18.12 -7.85
N ASP A 20 -0.83 16.95 -7.86
CA ASP A 20 -0.09 16.40 -6.71
C ASP A 20 1.37 16.12 -7.07
N THR A 21 2.23 17.10 -6.76
CA THR A 21 3.68 17.01 -6.97
C THR A 21 4.36 16.02 -6.01
N MET A 22 3.72 15.64 -4.91
CA MET A 22 4.27 14.73 -3.89
C MET A 22 4.11 13.24 -4.23
N CYS A 23 3.50 12.91 -5.37
CA CYS A 23 3.24 11.52 -5.77
C CYS A 23 4.50 10.62 -5.77
N GLY A 24 5.67 11.16 -6.15
CA GLY A 24 6.95 10.44 -6.08
C GLY A 24 7.37 10.07 -4.66
N PRO A 25 7.60 11.04 -3.75
CA PRO A 25 7.89 10.79 -2.34
C PRO A 25 6.85 9.88 -1.66
N ASN A 26 5.57 10.09 -1.96
CA ASN A 26 4.49 9.29 -1.46
C ASN A 26 4.56 7.83 -1.93
N ALA A 27 4.83 7.58 -3.21
CA ALA A 27 5.03 6.24 -3.74
C ALA A 27 6.17 5.51 -3.01
N ILE A 28 7.31 6.17 -2.81
CA ILE A 28 8.44 5.62 -2.04
C ILE A 28 8.04 5.30 -0.61
N LYS A 29 7.32 6.22 0.05
CA LYS A 29 6.84 5.99 1.42
C LYS A 29 5.91 4.78 1.48
N GLY A 30 5.01 4.62 0.51
CA GLY A 30 4.10 3.49 0.43
C GLY A 30 4.85 2.16 0.24
N ILE A 31 5.85 2.12 -0.65
CA ILE A 31 6.77 0.97 -0.86
C ILE A 31 7.52 0.65 0.45
N CYS A 32 8.13 1.65 1.10
CA CYS A 32 8.86 1.47 2.35
C CYS A 32 7.97 0.83 3.43
N VAL A 33 6.73 1.34 3.59
CA VAL A 33 5.79 0.78 4.56
C VAL A 33 5.37 -0.65 4.17
N TYR A 34 5.19 -0.96 2.88
CA TYR A 34 4.84 -2.32 2.43
C TYR A 34 5.92 -3.34 2.83
N TYR A 35 7.19 -3.00 2.61
CA TYR A 35 8.33 -3.86 2.95
C TYR A 35 8.80 -3.72 4.42
N GLY A 36 8.09 -2.97 5.26
CA GLY A 36 8.47 -2.77 6.66
C GLY A 36 9.77 -1.96 6.87
N VAL A 37 10.21 -1.20 5.85
CA VAL A 37 11.36 -0.31 5.92
C VAL A 37 10.93 1.03 6.52
N ASN A 38 11.50 1.39 7.67
CA ASN A 38 11.15 2.66 8.31
C ASN A 38 11.94 3.84 7.69
N LYS A 39 11.24 4.74 6.99
CA LYS A 39 11.78 5.99 6.44
C LYS A 39 10.84 7.15 6.70
N GLU A 40 11.32 8.19 7.37
CA GLU A 40 10.55 9.40 7.64
C GLU A 40 10.29 10.19 6.35
N MET A 41 9.12 10.82 6.23
CA MET A 41 8.72 11.54 5.01
C MET A 41 9.70 12.68 4.67
N ASN A 42 10.15 13.44 5.67
CA ASN A 42 11.12 14.52 5.46
C ASN A 42 12.43 14.01 4.85
N GLN A 43 12.88 12.81 5.26
CA GLN A 43 14.09 12.22 4.69
C GLN A 43 13.87 11.79 3.23
N ILE A 44 12.68 11.26 2.91
CA ILE A 44 12.33 10.86 1.54
C ILE A 44 12.33 12.10 0.63
N ILE A 45 11.67 13.18 1.06
CA ILE A 45 11.61 14.46 0.32
C ILE A 45 13.02 14.98 -0.01
N ILE A 46 13.94 14.93 0.96
CA ILE A 46 15.34 15.33 0.77
C ILE A 46 16.05 14.40 -0.21
N ASP A 47 15.89 13.08 -0.02
CA ASP A 47 16.58 12.08 -0.83
C ASP A 47 16.12 12.08 -2.29
N THR A 48 14.85 12.37 -2.54
CA THR A 48 14.28 12.49 -3.88
C THR A 48 14.49 13.85 -4.52
N LYS A 49 15.14 14.80 -3.83
CA LYS A 49 15.30 16.19 -4.30
C LYS A 49 13.97 16.79 -4.75
N TYR A 50 12.91 16.49 -4.00
CA TYR A 50 11.56 16.93 -4.36
C TYR A 50 11.50 18.46 -4.48
N ASP A 51 10.81 18.92 -5.51
CA ASP A 51 10.54 20.32 -5.78
C ASP A 51 9.02 20.52 -5.86
N ASN A 52 8.49 21.57 -5.23
CA ASN A 52 7.05 21.77 -5.14
C ASN A 52 6.39 22.25 -6.44
N ILE A 53 7.18 22.68 -7.42
CA ILE A 53 6.70 23.11 -8.73
C ILE A 53 6.70 21.93 -9.70
N SER A 54 7.78 21.17 -9.70
CA SER A 54 8.07 20.15 -10.72
C SER A 54 8.05 18.72 -10.19
N GLY A 55 7.75 18.52 -8.90
CA GLY A 55 7.63 17.22 -8.27
C GLY A 55 8.96 16.48 -8.18
N THR A 56 8.94 15.20 -8.52
CA THR A 56 10.11 14.32 -8.46
C THR A 56 10.26 13.58 -9.78
N SER A 57 11.49 13.36 -10.23
CA SER A 57 11.73 12.57 -11.44
C SER A 57 11.73 11.07 -11.14
N ILE A 58 11.42 10.25 -12.15
CA ILE A 58 11.56 8.78 -12.02
C ILE A 58 12.99 8.36 -11.66
N TYR A 59 14.01 9.12 -12.07
CA TYR A 59 15.42 8.90 -11.69
C TYR A 59 15.65 9.12 -10.20
N ASP A 60 15.10 10.18 -9.63
CA ASP A 60 15.26 10.48 -8.20
C ASP A 60 14.53 9.44 -7.34
N ILE A 61 13.38 8.94 -7.82
CA ILE A 61 12.69 7.80 -7.19
C ILE A 61 13.55 6.54 -7.23
N TYR A 62 14.06 6.18 -8.42
CA TYR A 62 14.93 5.02 -8.61
C TYR A 62 16.18 5.09 -7.73
N SER A 63 16.91 6.21 -7.78
CA SER A 63 18.15 6.39 -7.01
C SER A 63 17.91 6.36 -5.50
N THR A 64 16.79 6.92 -5.03
CA THR A 64 16.38 6.86 -3.61
C THR A 64 16.05 5.42 -3.19
N LEU A 65 15.29 4.68 -3.99
CA LEU A 65 14.98 3.28 -3.68
C LEU A 65 16.23 2.39 -3.70
N LYS A 66 17.18 2.60 -4.62
CA LYS A 66 18.51 1.95 -4.58
C LYS A 66 19.28 2.33 -3.31
N LYS A 67 19.29 3.61 -2.91
CA LYS A 67 19.89 4.09 -1.66
C LYS A 67 19.29 3.36 -0.45
N TYR A 68 18.00 3.06 -0.49
CA TYR A 68 17.28 2.30 0.54
C TYR A 68 17.41 0.78 0.41
N LYS A 69 18.31 0.30 -0.45
CA LYS A 69 18.65 -1.12 -0.65
C LYS A 69 17.52 -1.97 -1.25
N PHE A 70 16.54 -1.35 -1.91
CA PHE A 70 15.61 -2.10 -2.74
C PHE A 70 16.31 -2.63 -3.99
N LYS A 71 16.05 -3.90 -4.32
CA LYS A 71 16.30 -4.40 -5.68
C LYS A 71 15.23 -3.80 -6.57
N ILE A 72 15.62 -3.04 -7.57
CA ILE A 72 14.69 -2.38 -8.48
C ILE A 72 15.28 -2.35 -9.88
N ASP A 73 14.39 -2.39 -10.87
CA ASP A 73 14.71 -2.16 -12.28
C ASP A 73 13.77 -1.10 -12.84
N ALA A 74 14.35 -0.11 -13.53
CA ALA A 74 13.58 0.90 -14.26
C ALA A 74 13.41 0.43 -15.69
N VAL A 75 12.16 0.21 -16.11
CA VAL A 75 11.85 -0.38 -17.40
C VAL A 75 10.71 0.34 -18.09
N ARG A 76 10.67 0.19 -19.41
CA ARG A 76 9.45 0.34 -20.18
C ARG A 76 9.11 -1.00 -20.80
N LEU A 77 7.95 -1.52 -20.43
CA LEU A 77 7.46 -2.78 -20.95
C LEU A 77 7.03 -2.60 -22.41
N GLU A 78 7.50 -3.47 -23.31
CA GLU A 78 7.03 -3.50 -24.70
C GLU A 78 5.58 -3.98 -24.74
N LYS A 79 5.28 -5.02 -23.94
CA LYS A 79 3.94 -5.56 -23.73
C LYS A 79 3.47 -5.20 -22.32
N LYS A 80 2.57 -4.22 -22.23
CA LYS A 80 2.15 -3.62 -20.94
C LYS A 80 1.55 -4.64 -19.98
N GLU A 81 0.87 -5.67 -20.50
CA GLU A 81 0.24 -6.72 -19.69
C GLU A 81 1.26 -7.55 -18.91
N ASP A 82 2.52 -7.59 -19.36
CA ASP A 82 3.60 -8.31 -18.66
C ASP A 82 3.86 -7.72 -17.26
N ILE A 83 3.36 -6.50 -16.94
CA ILE A 83 3.44 -5.95 -15.58
C ILE A 83 2.81 -6.89 -14.54
N CYS A 84 1.78 -7.63 -14.95
CA CYS A 84 1.06 -8.55 -14.09
C CYS A 84 1.88 -9.81 -13.74
N ASP A 85 2.97 -10.07 -14.47
CA ASP A 85 3.89 -11.20 -14.26
C ASP A 85 5.01 -10.90 -13.26
N PHE A 86 5.17 -9.66 -12.81
CA PHE A 86 6.15 -9.28 -11.79
C PHE A 86 5.57 -9.35 -10.38
N GLU A 87 6.41 -9.59 -9.38
CA GLU A 87 6.01 -9.47 -7.98
C GLU A 87 5.51 -8.05 -7.67
N ASP A 88 4.53 -7.97 -6.77
CA ASP A 88 3.93 -6.71 -6.33
C ASP A 88 4.54 -6.27 -4.98
N PRO A 89 4.61 -4.97 -4.68
CA PRO A 89 4.13 -3.83 -5.48
C PRO A 89 5.20 -3.22 -6.40
N ASN A 90 4.75 -2.59 -7.48
CA ASN A 90 5.57 -1.83 -8.42
C ASN A 90 5.18 -0.34 -8.41
N ILE A 91 6.08 0.56 -8.82
CA ILE A 91 5.70 1.96 -9.06
C ILE A 91 5.45 2.12 -10.56
N VAL A 92 4.30 2.67 -10.94
CA VAL A 92 3.94 2.98 -12.32
C VAL A 92 3.85 4.48 -12.49
N LEU A 93 4.28 4.97 -13.66
CA LEU A 93 3.98 6.35 -14.08
C LEU A 93 2.72 6.32 -14.94
N TYR A 94 1.58 6.63 -14.33
CA TYR A 94 0.25 6.57 -14.93
C TYR A 94 -0.31 7.99 -15.06
N GLU A 95 -0.56 8.46 -16.30
CA GLU A 95 -1.09 9.80 -16.58
C GLU A 95 -0.30 10.92 -15.87
N ASP A 96 1.03 10.92 -16.03
CA ASP A 96 1.97 11.86 -15.40
C ASP A 96 1.96 11.86 -13.85
N HIS A 97 1.43 10.80 -13.24
CA HIS A 97 1.37 10.60 -11.80
C HIS A 97 2.02 9.29 -11.36
N PHE A 98 2.85 9.33 -10.31
CA PHE A 98 3.44 8.12 -9.74
C PHE A 98 2.44 7.44 -8.80
N ALA A 99 2.06 6.21 -9.13
CA ALA A 99 1.17 5.39 -8.32
C ALA A 99 1.82 4.04 -7.99
N ILE A 100 1.38 3.43 -6.89
CA ILE A 100 1.81 2.09 -6.50
C ILE A 100 0.82 1.08 -7.06
N LEU A 101 1.29 0.17 -7.92
CA LEU A 101 0.53 -0.97 -8.42
C LEU A 101 0.73 -2.15 -7.47
N TYR A 102 -0.35 -2.63 -6.85
CA TYR A 102 -0.31 -3.76 -5.90
C TYR A 102 -0.74 -5.10 -6.50
N GLY A 103 -1.25 -5.10 -7.73
CA GLY A 103 -1.55 -6.34 -8.43
C GLY A 103 -2.56 -6.18 -9.54
N CYS A 104 -2.71 -7.28 -10.27
CA CYS A 104 -3.70 -7.46 -11.32
C CYS A 104 -4.66 -8.58 -10.92
N ASP A 105 -5.96 -8.31 -10.95
CA ASP A 105 -7.00 -9.36 -10.94
C ASP A 105 -7.37 -9.73 -12.39
N ILE A 106 -8.47 -10.42 -12.67
CA ILE A 106 -8.91 -10.78 -14.02
C ILE A 106 -9.18 -9.53 -14.86
N GLU A 107 -9.98 -8.60 -14.36
CA GLU A 107 -10.44 -7.41 -15.10
C GLU A 107 -9.89 -6.09 -14.58
N THR A 108 -9.27 -6.08 -13.40
CA THR A 108 -8.86 -4.85 -12.72
C THR A 108 -7.37 -4.83 -12.39
N ILE A 109 -6.85 -3.61 -12.22
CA ILE A 109 -5.55 -3.32 -11.62
C ILE A 109 -5.80 -2.54 -10.34
N ILE A 110 -5.08 -2.90 -9.29
CA ILE A 110 -5.15 -2.23 -8.00
C ILE A 110 -4.01 -1.23 -7.94
N ILE A 111 -4.33 0.07 -7.98
CA ILE A 111 -3.34 1.13 -7.82
C ILE A 111 -3.62 1.98 -6.59
N GLN A 112 -2.60 2.63 -6.05
CA GLN A 112 -2.71 3.54 -4.91
C GLN A 112 -1.91 4.81 -5.16
N ASN A 113 -2.56 5.96 -4.98
CA ASN A 113 -1.92 7.25 -4.80
C ASN A 113 -1.70 7.43 -3.30
N TYR A 114 -0.60 6.89 -2.76
CA TYR A 114 -0.38 6.90 -1.31
C TYR A 114 -0.41 8.36 -0.77
N PRO A 115 -0.98 8.64 0.41
CA PRO A 115 -1.53 7.73 1.41
C PRO A 115 -3.01 7.35 1.22
N ASP A 116 -3.63 7.73 0.10
CA ASP A 116 -5.05 7.48 -0.15
C ASP A 116 -5.37 6.00 -0.23
N GLU A 117 -6.66 5.66 -0.14
CA GLU A 117 -7.10 4.29 -0.34
C GLU A 117 -6.84 3.84 -1.78
N PRO A 118 -6.36 2.60 -1.99
CA PRO A 118 -6.19 2.07 -3.33
C PRO A 118 -7.53 1.91 -4.03
N ILE A 119 -7.47 2.07 -5.34
CA ILE A 119 -8.59 2.01 -6.23
C ILE A 119 -8.43 0.84 -7.20
N ASN A 120 -9.56 0.25 -7.58
CA ASN A 120 -9.61 -0.70 -8.67
C ASN A 120 -9.87 0.05 -9.97
N ILE A 121 -8.94 -0.05 -10.91
CA ILE A 121 -9.09 0.51 -12.25
C ILE A 121 -9.35 -0.65 -13.21
N ASN A 122 -10.25 -0.48 -14.16
CA ASN A 122 -10.43 -1.44 -15.23
C ASN A 122 -9.12 -1.57 -16.04
N LYS A 123 -8.66 -2.81 -16.26
CA LYS A 123 -7.42 -3.11 -16.98
C LYS A 123 -7.33 -2.46 -18.34
N LYS A 124 -8.40 -2.52 -19.12
CA LYS A 124 -8.43 -1.93 -20.47
C LYS A 124 -8.22 -0.43 -20.40
N THR A 125 -8.92 0.24 -19.47
CA THR A 125 -8.72 1.67 -19.22
C THR A 125 -7.27 1.97 -18.84
N PHE A 126 -6.72 1.24 -17.86
CA PHE A 126 -5.35 1.45 -17.41
C PHE A 126 -4.33 1.26 -18.55
N PHE A 127 -4.39 0.14 -19.28
CA PHE A 127 -3.42 -0.14 -20.35
C PHE A 127 -3.57 0.77 -21.58
N ASN A 128 -4.73 1.39 -21.77
CA ASN A 128 -4.92 2.42 -22.79
C ASN A 128 -4.21 3.73 -22.42
N SER A 129 -4.27 4.15 -21.15
CA SER A 129 -3.65 5.39 -20.66
C SER A 129 -2.19 5.25 -20.26
N TRP A 130 -1.76 4.06 -19.82
CA TRP A 130 -0.39 3.83 -19.34
C TRP A 130 0.58 3.55 -20.49
N ASN A 131 1.80 4.08 -20.47
CA ASN A 131 2.78 3.91 -21.55
C ASN A 131 3.77 2.73 -21.35
N GLY A 132 3.65 2.00 -20.24
CA GLY A 132 4.54 0.88 -19.89
C GLY A 132 5.70 1.25 -18.97
N GLU A 133 5.86 2.52 -18.59
CA GLU A 133 6.94 2.98 -17.71
C GLU A 133 6.67 2.62 -16.24
N THR A 134 7.60 1.86 -15.67
CA THR A 134 7.49 1.34 -14.30
C THR A 134 8.86 1.15 -13.66
N LEU A 135 8.88 1.30 -12.33
CA LEU A 135 9.93 0.76 -11.48
C LEU A 135 9.44 -0.58 -10.94
N ILE A 136 10.03 -1.65 -11.44
CA ILE A 136 9.80 -3.00 -10.94
C ILE A 136 10.55 -3.13 -9.62
N ILE A 137 9.83 -3.37 -8.53
CA ILE A 137 10.42 -3.56 -7.20
C ILE A 137 10.53 -5.05 -6.93
N ASN A 138 11.74 -5.50 -6.60
CA ASN A 138 12.11 -6.90 -6.54
C ASN A 138 11.81 -7.61 -7.88
N ASN A 139 12.72 -7.49 -8.87
CA ASN A 139 12.58 -8.04 -10.24
C ASN A 139 12.58 -9.58 -10.33
N ASP A 140 12.10 -10.24 -9.28
CA ASP A 140 11.72 -11.63 -9.32
C ASP A 140 10.39 -11.72 -10.09
N LYS A 141 10.36 -12.59 -11.10
CA LYS A 141 9.09 -12.90 -11.78
C LYS A 141 8.19 -13.63 -10.78
N LYS A 142 6.88 -13.43 -10.89
CA LYS A 142 5.91 -14.42 -10.40
C LYS A 142 6.24 -15.71 -11.12
N ASN A 143 6.90 -16.64 -10.43
CA ASN A 143 7.26 -17.92 -11.05
C ASN A 143 5.96 -18.61 -11.49
N ASN A 144 5.75 -18.70 -12.81
CA ASN A 144 4.70 -19.50 -13.46
C ASN A 144 4.97 -21.02 -13.36
N ILE A 145 5.81 -21.45 -12.43
CA ILE A 145 5.78 -22.82 -11.95
C ILE A 145 4.46 -22.93 -11.21
N ILE A 146 3.55 -23.75 -11.75
CA ILE A 146 2.38 -24.30 -11.08
C ILE A 146 2.64 -24.26 -9.58
N ARG A 147 1.92 -23.41 -8.83
CA ARG A 147 1.99 -23.34 -7.37
C ARG A 147 1.51 -24.68 -6.81
N ASN A 148 2.40 -25.67 -6.84
CA ASN A 148 2.44 -26.76 -5.88
C ASN A 148 3.20 -26.35 -4.62
N SER A 149 3.59 -25.07 -4.50
CA SER A 149 3.74 -24.43 -3.19
C SER A 149 2.51 -23.56 -2.92
N ASN A 150 1.51 -24.14 -2.24
CA ASN A 150 0.38 -23.43 -1.63
C ASN A 150 0.85 -22.50 -0.49
N LYS A 151 1.88 -21.66 -0.69
CA LYS A 151 2.44 -20.72 0.27
C LYS A 151 2.02 -19.30 -0.07
N PHE A 152 1.07 -18.75 0.68
CA PHE A 152 0.65 -17.35 0.58
C PHE A 152 0.20 -16.88 1.97
N PRO A 153 0.44 -15.62 2.35
CA PRO A 153 -0.13 -15.07 3.57
C PRO A 153 -1.65 -14.96 3.41
N LYS A 154 -2.39 -15.20 4.49
CA LYS A 154 -3.85 -15.07 4.47
C LYS A 154 -4.34 -14.49 5.78
N LEU A 155 -4.89 -13.28 5.71
CA LEU A 155 -5.42 -12.58 6.87
C LEU A 155 -6.77 -13.21 7.26
N LYS A 156 -6.91 -13.54 8.54
CA LYS A 156 -8.20 -13.78 9.19
C LYS A 156 -8.35 -12.85 10.38
N LYS A 157 -9.36 -11.98 10.31
CA LYS A 157 -9.81 -11.13 11.42
C LYS A 157 -10.75 -11.93 12.31
N ASP A 158 -10.66 -11.76 13.63
CA ASP A 158 -11.66 -12.29 14.57
C ASP A 158 -13.01 -11.59 14.41
N THR A 159 -13.00 -10.30 14.07
CA THR A 159 -14.21 -9.51 13.79
C THR A 159 -14.03 -8.53 12.63
N ASN A 160 -15.14 -8.22 11.96
CA ASN A 160 -15.25 -7.10 11.02
C ASN A 160 -15.81 -5.82 11.68
N ILE A 161 -16.39 -5.93 12.88
CA ILE A 161 -17.06 -4.84 13.60
C ILE A 161 -16.60 -4.83 15.06
N ILE A 162 -16.17 -3.65 15.53
CA ILE A 162 -15.95 -3.38 16.95
C ILE A 162 -17.04 -2.41 17.40
N ASP A 163 -17.97 -2.90 18.20
CA ASP A 163 -19.03 -2.08 18.78
C ASP A 163 -18.66 -1.69 20.21
N PHE A 164 -18.49 -0.40 20.49
CA PHE A 164 -18.23 0.11 21.83
C PHE A 164 -19.51 0.30 22.66
N GLY A 165 -20.69 0.12 22.07
CA GLY A 165 -21.97 0.34 22.71
C GLY A 165 -22.19 1.80 23.05
N ILE A 166 -22.83 2.06 24.20
CA ILE A 166 -23.06 3.41 24.69
C ILE A 166 -21.81 3.94 25.38
N VAL A 167 -21.33 5.08 24.91
CA VAL A 167 -20.10 5.74 25.38
C VAL A 167 -20.38 7.18 25.77
N LYS A 168 -19.57 7.72 26.70
CA LYS A 168 -19.66 9.11 27.14
C LYS A 168 -18.84 10.01 26.21
N ALA A 169 -19.41 11.15 25.84
CA ALA A 169 -18.73 12.19 25.09
C ALA A 169 -17.34 12.55 25.68
N GLY A 170 -16.33 12.68 24.81
CA GLY A 170 -14.97 13.06 25.19
C GLY A 170 -14.14 12.00 25.94
N LYS A 171 -14.68 10.79 26.17
CA LYS A 171 -13.95 9.70 26.84
C LYS A 171 -13.27 8.76 25.84
N VAL A 172 -12.22 8.09 26.32
CA VAL A 172 -11.44 7.10 25.57
C VAL A 172 -11.86 5.71 25.99
N TYR A 173 -12.12 4.85 25.01
CA TYR A 173 -12.48 3.46 25.18
C TYR A 173 -11.49 2.56 24.46
N GLU A 174 -11.25 1.37 24.98
CA GLU A 174 -10.30 0.42 24.39
C GLU A 174 -10.95 -0.96 24.23
N LYS A 175 -10.76 -1.56 23.06
CA LYS A 175 -11.07 -2.97 22.78
C LYS A 175 -9.91 -3.60 22.04
N THR A 176 -9.69 -4.89 22.27
CA THR A 176 -8.64 -5.66 21.58
C THR A 176 -9.26 -6.52 20.49
N ILE A 177 -8.65 -6.50 19.32
CA ILE A 177 -8.94 -7.44 18.22
C ILE A 177 -7.77 -8.40 18.02
N GLN A 178 -8.04 -9.52 17.35
CA GLN A 178 -7.04 -10.50 16.97
C GLN A 178 -6.96 -10.66 15.45
N LEU A 179 -5.75 -10.49 14.92
CA LEU A 179 -5.43 -10.78 13.53
C LEU A 179 -4.63 -12.07 13.46
N ASN A 180 -5.02 -12.96 12.56
CA ASN A 180 -4.42 -14.28 12.41
C ASN A 180 -3.87 -14.42 11.00
N ASN A 181 -2.70 -15.04 10.88
CA ASN A 181 -2.20 -15.51 9.60
C ASN A 181 -2.57 -16.98 9.43
N ILE A 182 -3.68 -17.23 8.74
CA ILE A 182 -4.13 -18.58 8.39
C ILE A 182 -3.54 -19.06 7.06
N GLY A 183 -2.61 -18.28 6.52
CA GLY A 183 -1.83 -18.63 5.35
C GLY A 183 -0.59 -19.42 5.74
N SER A 184 0.26 -19.56 4.76
CA SER A 184 1.40 -20.46 4.72
C SER A 184 2.70 -19.71 4.40
N ASP A 185 2.62 -18.37 4.33
CA ASP A 185 3.74 -17.43 4.26
C ASP A 185 3.50 -16.22 5.18
N THR A 186 4.52 -15.41 5.46
CA THR A 186 4.50 -14.32 6.46
C THR A 186 3.56 -13.19 6.05
N LEU A 187 2.67 -12.81 6.97
CA LEU A 187 1.68 -11.76 6.78
C LEU A 187 2.17 -10.45 7.42
N PHE A 188 2.32 -9.42 6.61
CA PHE A 188 2.56 -8.04 7.06
C PHE A 188 1.21 -7.33 7.16
N VAL A 189 1.00 -6.60 8.26
CA VAL A 189 -0.24 -5.85 8.49
C VAL A 189 0.09 -4.45 9.01
N ASP A 190 -0.19 -3.43 8.21
CA ASP A 190 -0.29 -2.04 8.67
C ASP A 190 -1.75 -1.72 9.02
N ILE A 191 -1.98 -1.05 10.14
CA ILE A 191 -3.33 -0.71 10.61
C ILE A 191 -3.39 0.78 10.91
N ARG A 192 -4.40 1.44 10.34
CA ARG A 192 -4.56 2.89 10.48
C ARG A 192 -6.02 3.25 10.67
N GLY A 193 -6.29 4.14 11.63
CA GLY A 193 -7.58 4.81 11.70
C GLY A 193 -7.70 5.82 10.56
N LEU A 194 -8.87 5.90 9.92
CA LEU A 194 -9.15 6.94 8.92
C LEU A 194 -9.41 8.33 9.54
N CYS A 195 -9.61 8.39 10.87
CA CYS A 195 -9.72 9.62 11.65
C CYS A 195 -8.68 9.62 12.77
N GLY A 196 -8.27 10.81 13.23
CA GLY A 196 -7.48 10.96 14.46
C GLY A 196 -8.20 10.50 15.74
N CYS A 197 -9.51 10.23 15.66
CA CYS A 197 -10.33 9.70 16.75
C CYS A 197 -10.08 8.22 17.05
N ILE A 198 -9.36 7.51 16.17
CA ILE A 198 -8.98 6.11 16.36
C ILE A 198 -7.47 5.99 16.40
N LYS A 199 -6.97 5.37 17.46
CA LYS A 199 -5.56 5.00 17.60
C LYS A 199 -5.44 3.49 17.74
N ALA A 200 -4.88 2.84 16.73
CA ALA A 200 -4.50 1.44 16.81
C ALA A 200 -3.03 1.36 17.26
N VAL A 201 -2.75 0.65 18.36
CA VAL A 201 -1.38 0.49 18.85
C VAL A 201 -0.87 -0.88 18.43
N VAL A 202 0.02 -0.92 17.44
CA VAL A 202 0.65 -2.16 16.99
C VAL A 202 2.05 -2.28 17.56
N LYS A 203 2.28 -3.31 18.37
CA LYS A 203 3.62 -3.67 18.86
C LYS A 203 4.47 -4.37 17.80
N LYS A 204 3.84 -5.12 16.89
CA LYS A 204 4.48 -5.85 15.80
C LYS A 204 3.51 -6.00 14.63
N ASN A 205 3.93 -5.58 13.44
CA ASN A 205 3.14 -5.59 12.19
C ASN A 205 3.44 -6.82 11.32
N VAL A 206 4.06 -7.86 11.87
CA VAL A 206 4.49 -9.07 11.17
C VAL A 206 3.96 -10.30 11.89
N ILE A 207 3.23 -11.15 11.17
CA ILE A 207 2.57 -12.36 11.67
C ILE A 207 3.07 -13.57 10.88
N SER A 208 3.89 -14.42 11.49
CA SER A 208 4.34 -15.68 10.87
C SER A 208 3.16 -16.63 10.58
N PRO A 209 3.30 -17.59 9.65
CA PRO A 209 2.25 -18.58 9.36
C PRO A 209 1.73 -19.28 10.62
N GLY A 210 0.41 -19.43 10.74
CA GLY A 210 -0.26 -20.06 11.89
C GLY A 210 -0.31 -19.22 13.18
N ASN A 211 0.42 -18.10 13.24
CA ASN A 211 0.44 -17.23 14.40
C ASN A 211 -0.63 -16.14 14.34
N ASN A 212 -0.77 -15.43 15.46
CA ASN A 212 -1.68 -14.30 15.60
C ASN A 212 -1.04 -13.17 16.40
N ILE A 213 -1.63 -11.98 16.27
CA ILE A 213 -1.32 -10.81 17.10
C ILE A 213 -2.61 -10.23 17.65
N LYS A 214 -2.51 -9.68 18.86
CA LYS A 214 -3.58 -8.91 19.51
C LYS A 214 -3.28 -7.42 19.38
N ILE A 215 -4.26 -6.66 18.87
CA ILE A 215 -4.12 -5.24 18.62
C ILE A 215 -5.14 -4.48 19.48
N PRO A 216 -4.69 -3.71 20.48
CA PRO A 216 -5.56 -2.78 21.18
C PRO A 216 -5.93 -1.59 20.28
N ILE A 217 -7.23 -1.35 20.18
CA ILE A 217 -7.85 -0.26 19.44
C ILE A 217 -8.43 0.72 20.46
N LYS A 218 -7.88 1.93 20.48
CA LYS A 218 -8.40 3.05 21.27
C LYS A 218 -9.31 3.92 20.40
N TYR A 219 -10.52 4.14 20.88
CA TYR A 219 -11.50 5.05 20.30
C TYR A 219 -11.72 6.22 21.26
N THR A 220 -11.53 7.43 20.77
CA THR A 220 -11.86 8.67 21.49
C THR A 220 -13.21 9.14 21.00
N ALA A 221 -14.22 9.07 21.86
CA ALA A 221 -15.55 9.56 21.53
C ALA A 221 -15.51 11.08 21.34
N PRO A 222 -16.00 11.62 20.21
CA PRO A 222 -16.14 13.07 20.04
C PRO A 222 -17.10 13.64 21.09
N TYR A 223 -17.09 14.96 21.25
CA TYR A 223 -17.97 15.66 22.19
C TYR A 223 -19.44 15.74 21.73
N GLU A 224 -19.71 15.38 20.48
CA GLU A 224 -21.04 15.42 19.88
C GLU A 224 -21.84 14.14 20.18
N ILE A 225 -23.07 14.30 20.65
CA ILE A 225 -24.03 13.21 20.90
C ILE A 225 -24.55 12.70 19.55
N LYS A 226 -24.14 11.50 19.17
CA LYS A 226 -24.58 10.84 17.93
C LYS A 226 -24.28 9.35 17.94
N LYS A 227 -24.87 8.63 16.98
CA LYS A 227 -24.35 7.33 16.55
C LYS A 227 -23.14 7.56 15.66
N ASP A 228 -21.99 7.07 16.07
CA ASP A 228 -20.75 7.22 15.32
C ASP A 228 -20.40 5.89 14.63
N THR A 229 -20.04 5.98 13.36
CA THR A 229 -19.57 4.85 12.56
C THR A 229 -18.29 5.27 11.85
N LYS A 230 -17.20 4.55 12.11
CA LYS A 230 -15.88 4.83 11.54
C LYS A 230 -15.29 3.55 10.95
N LYS A 231 -14.21 3.70 10.18
CA LYS A 231 -13.45 2.58 9.64
C LYS A 231 -11.98 2.65 10.06
N ILE A 232 -11.42 1.48 10.28
CA ILE A 232 -9.99 1.24 10.40
C ILE A 232 -9.57 0.51 9.13
N LEU A 233 -8.57 1.04 8.44
CA LEU A 233 -7.95 0.39 7.30
C LEU A 233 -6.88 -0.59 7.81
N LEU A 234 -6.96 -1.82 7.33
CA LEU A 234 -5.91 -2.82 7.41
C LEU A 234 -5.30 -2.97 6.02
N ARG A 235 -4.01 -2.69 5.91
CA ARG A 235 -3.24 -2.92 4.70
C ARG A 235 -2.36 -4.14 4.92
N THR A 236 -2.41 -5.10 4.01
CA THR A 236 -1.66 -6.35 4.14
C THR A 236 -1.01 -6.77 2.83
N ASN A 237 -0.14 -7.79 2.90
CA ASN A 237 0.35 -8.52 1.74
C ASN A 237 -0.44 -9.80 1.45
N ASP A 238 -1.64 -10.00 2.05
CA ASP A 238 -2.57 -11.05 1.62
C ASP A 238 -3.06 -10.71 0.20
N PRO A 239 -2.77 -11.54 -0.82
CA PRO A 239 -3.10 -11.22 -2.21
C PRO A 239 -4.60 -11.07 -2.46
N LYS A 240 -5.47 -11.61 -1.58
CA LYS A 240 -6.93 -11.44 -1.65
C LYS A 240 -7.45 -10.31 -0.77
N ASN A 241 -6.67 -9.86 0.20
CA ASN A 241 -7.08 -8.86 1.19
C ASN A 241 -5.97 -7.82 1.42
N LEU A 242 -5.39 -7.31 0.32
CA LEU A 242 -4.37 -6.26 0.37
C LEU A 242 -4.86 -5.05 1.17
N PHE A 243 -6.16 -4.78 1.10
CA PHE A 243 -6.84 -3.72 1.84
C PHE A 243 -8.16 -4.28 2.36
N THR A 244 -8.36 -4.20 3.66
CA THR A 244 -9.61 -4.59 4.29
C THR A 244 -9.92 -3.65 5.45
N TYR A 245 -11.17 -3.64 5.90
CA TYR A 245 -11.60 -2.70 6.93
C TYR A 245 -12.14 -3.41 8.16
N ILE A 246 -12.06 -2.71 9.28
CA ILE A 246 -12.85 -3.00 10.48
C ILE A 246 -13.71 -1.77 10.76
N THR A 247 -15.01 -1.98 10.93
CA THR A 247 -15.95 -0.92 11.27
C THR A 247 -15.99 -0.72 12.78
N ILE A 248 -15.86 0.53 13.23
CA ILE A 248 -16.14 0.93 14.61
C ILE A 248 -17.57 1.45 14.67
N LYS A 249 -18.31 1.03 15.70
CA LYS A 249 -19.62 1.58 16.04
C LYS A 249 -19.63 2.03 17.50
N ALA A 250 -20.30 3.15 17.77
CA ALA A 250 -20.57 3.63 19.12
C ALA A 250 -21.83 4.49 19.13
N GLU A 251 -22.55 4.51 20.25
CA GLU A 251 -23.61 5.46 20.54
C GLU A 251 -23.14 6.42 21.62
N ILE A 252 -22.91 7.68 21.26
CA ILE A 252 -22.35 8.69 22.16
C ILE A 252 -23.50 9.39 22.88
N ARG A 253 -23.40 9.47 24.20
CA ARG A 253 -24.34 10.18 25.09
C ARG A 253 -23.61 11.10 26.08
#